data_AF-A0A9W4WD10-F1
#
_entry.id   AF-A0A9W4WD10-F1
#
_cell.length_a   1.000
_cell.length_b   1.000
_cell.length_c   1.000
_cell.angle_alpha   90.00
_cell.angle_beta   90.00
_cell.angle_gamma   90.00
#
_symmetry.space_group_name_H-M   'P 1'
#
loop_
_entity.id
_entity.type
_entity.pdbx_description
1 polymer ?
#
loop_
_entity_poly.entity_id
_entity_poly.type
_entity_poly.pdbx_seq_one_letter_code
_entity_poly.pdbx_strand_id
1 'polypeptide(L)'
;MTTKKATINQRRQCAFLKDLSQTFRDAVITSRALGVRYLWIDSLYIIQDSKYDWKFEVQRMCQYYTNSLMTISEVSSAGGEGGLFATNPGLTSPIPIEITFP
;
A
#
# COMPACT_ATOMS: atom_id res chain seq x y z
N MET A 1 -3.43 5.16 -8.53
CA MET A 1 -2.17 5.92 -8.74
C MET A 1 -1.03 4.95 -9.05
N THR A 2 -0.16 5.19 -10.06
CA THR A 2 0.89 4.23 -10.49
C THR A 2 2.22 4.87 -10.93
N THR A 3 3.36 4.21 -10.67
CA THR A 3 4.71 4.68 -11.03
C THR A 3 5.00 4.45 -12.50
N LYS A 4 5.51 5.49 -13.15
CA LYS A 4 6.07 5.44 -14.51
C LYS A 4 7.48 6.01 -14.48
N LYS A 5 8.30 5.74 -15.51
CA LYS A 5 9.67 6.28 -15.59
C LYS A 5 9.73 7.79 -15.39
N ALA A 6 8.79 8.52 -15.99
CA ALA A 6 8.70 9.98 -15.87
C ALA A 6 8.41 10.47 -14.44
N THR A 7 7.76 9.67 -13.60
CA THR A 7 7.27 10.09 -12.27
C THR A 7 8.06 9.52 -11.11
N ILE A 8 9.04 8.63 -11.36
CA ILE A 8 9.81 7.95 -10.31
C ILE A 8 10.57 8.91 -9.39
N ASN A 9 11.11 10.01 -9.94
CA ASN A 9 11.87 10.98 -9.15
C ASN A 9 10.97 11.78 -8.21
N GLN A 10 9.73 12.08 -8.63
CA GLN A 10 8.74 12.75 -7.77
C GLN A 10 8.33 11.86 -6.61
N ARG A 11 8.21 10.55 -6.84
CA ARG A 11 7.81 9.54 -5.83
C ARG A 11 8.83 9.33 -4.72
N ARG A 12 10.08 9.77 -4.93
CA ARG A 12 11.14 9.74 -3.92
C ARG A 12 11.07 10.91 -2.94
N GLN A 13 10.22 11.90 -3.21
CA GLN A 13 10.09 13.11 -2.38
C GLN A 13 8.97 12.96 -1.36
N CYS A 14 9.19 13.43 -0.13
CA CYS A 14 8.17 13.41 0.91
C CYS A 14 6.89 14.20 0.54
N ALA A 15 6.98 15.17 -0.37
CA ALA A 15 5.85 15.93 -0.89
C ALA A 15 4.79 15.05 -1.57
N PHE A 16 5.21 13.89 -2.11
CA PHE A 16 4.33 12.92 -2.79
C PHE A 16 3.25 12.32 -1.87
N LEU A 17 3.45 12.36 -0.54
CA LEU A 17 2.46 11.84 0.41
C LEU A 17 1.10 12.54 0.32
N LYS A 18 1.07 13.81 -0.13
CA LYS A 18 -0.17 14.59 -0.28
C LYS A 18 -1.00 14.16 -1.49
N ASP A 19 -0.33 13.64 -2.52
CA ASP A 19 -0.97 13.24 -3.78
C ASP A 19 -1.44 11.78 -3.74
N LEU A 20 -1.07 11.03 -2.71
CA LEU A 20 -1.47 9.63 -2.55
C LEU A 20 -2.99 9.49 -2.54
N SER A 21 -3.48 8.48 -3.26
CA SER A 21 -4.89 8.09 -3.20
C SER A 21 -5.31 7.76 -1.76
N GLN A 22 -6.60 7.84 -1.46
CA GLN A 22 -7.08 7.62 -0.10
C GLN A 22 -6.62 6.28 0.49
N THR A 23 -6.72 5.18 -0.27
CA THR A 23 -6.27 3.85 0.18
C THR A 23 -4.79 3.82 0.57
N PHE A 24 -3.92 4.52 -0.16
CA PHE A 24 -2.49 4.56 0.17
C PHE A 24 -2.20 5.43 1.39
N ARG A 25 -2.93 6.54 1.56
CA ARG A 25 -2.83 7.36 2.79
C ARG A 25 -3.24 6.56 4.01
N ASP A 26 -4.35 5.86 3.93
CA ASP A 26 -4.84 5.00 5.00
C ASP A 26 -3.85 3.87 5.29
N ALA A 27 -3.27 3.24 4.26
CA ALA A 27 -2.24 2.21 4.45
C ALA A 27 -1.01 2.75 5.21
N VAL A 28 -0.53 3.94 4.86
CA VAL A 28 0.59 4.60 5.57
C VAL A 28 0.24 4.89 7.03
N ILE A 29 -0.97 5.39 7.29
CA ILE A 29 -1.44 5.68 8.66
C ILE A 29 -1.51 4.38 9.47
N THR A 30 -2.11 3.33 8.92
CA THR A 30 -2.23 2.02 9.55
C THR A 30 -0.86 1.42 9.85
N SER A 31 0.07 1.42 8.88
CA SER A 31 1.43 0.91 9.11
C SER A 31 2.14 1.66 10.23
N ARG A 32 2.03 2.99 10.27
CA ARG A 32 2.64 3.81 11.33
C ARG A 32 2.02 3.58 12.69
N ALA A 33 0.70 3.45 12.77
CA ALA A 33 -0.02 3.14 14.02
C ALA A 33 0.41 1.79 14.59
N LEU A 34 0.78 0.85 13.72
CA LEU A 34 1.31 -0.46 14.08
C LEU A 34 2.84 -0.48 14.30
N GLY A 35 3.51 0.67 14.31
CA GLY A 35 4.96 0.75 14.52
C GLY A 35 5.81 0.28 13.32
N VAL A 36 5.22 0.05 12.16
CA VAL A 36 5.90 -0.43 10.95
C VAL A 36 6.40 0.75 10.12
N ARG A 37 7.72 0.85 9.97
CA ARG A 37 8.37 1.97 9.26
C ARG A 37 8.25 1.88 7.73
N TYR A 38 8.31 0.68 7.18
CA TYR A 38 8.40 0.46 5.73
C TYR A 38 7.13 -0.17 5.19
N LEU A 39 6.63 0.39 4.09
CA LEU A 39 5.47 -0.10 3.38
C LEU A 39 5.85 -0.27 1.91
N TRP A 40 5.55 -1.44 1.36
CA TRP A 40 5.71 -1.75 -0.04
C TRP A 40 4.34 -1.77 -0.72
N ILE A 41 4.23 -1.08 -1.85
CA ILE A 41 3.02 -1.02 -2.67
C ILE A 41 3.45 -1.23 -4.12
N ASP A 42 2.92 -2.28 -4.76
CA ASP A 42 3.28 -2.71 -6.11
C ASP A 42 3.22 -1.58 -7.15
N SER A 43 2.14 -0.82 -7.15
CA SER A 43 1.90 0.31 -8.05
C SER A 43 2.80 1.51 -7.77
N LEU A 44 3.48 1.57 -6.62
CA LEU A 44 4.47 2.60 -6.29
C LEU A 44 5.91 2.14 -6.54
N TYR A 45 6.22 0.88 -6.30
CA TYR A 45 7.59 0.36 -6.40
C TYR A 45 7.93 -0.25 -7.76
N ILE A 46 6.93 -0.64 -8.55
CA ILE A 46 7.12 -1.19 -9.90
C ILE A 46 6.86 -0.09 -10.94
N ILE A 47 7.81 0.08 -11.86
CA ILE A 47 7.72 0.99 -12.99
C ILE A 47 6.80 0.36 -14.05
N GLN A 48 5.54 0.80 -14.09
CA GLN A 48 4.47 0.16 -14.87
C GLN A 48 4.66 0.27 -16.39
N ASP A 49 5.37 1.30 -16.88
CA ASP A 49 5.70 1.49 -18.30
C ASP A 49 7.02 0.81 -18.70
N SER A 50 7.65 0.04 -17.80
CA SER A 50 8.89 -0.68 -18.05
C SER A 50 8.65 -2.19 -18.05
N LYS A 51 8.61 -2.80 -19.24
CA LYS A 51 8.48 -4.28 -19.37
C LYS A 51 9.59 -5.04 -18.63
N TYR A 52 10.80 -4.48 -18.59
CA TYR A 52 11.93 -5.09 -17.91
C TYR A 52 11.72 -5.10 -16.38
N ASP A 53 11.40 -3.93 -15.83
CA ASP A 53 11.20 -3.74 -14.39
C ASP A 53 10.00 -4.58 -13.91
N TRP A 54 8.89 -4.50 -14.63
CA TRP A 54 7.70 -5.30 -14.36
C TRP A 54 8.00 -6.80 -14.33
N LYS A 55 8.71 -7.34 -15.34
CA LYS A 55 9.07 -8.76 -15.37
C LYS A 55 9.96 -9.17 -14.20
N PHE A 56 10.84 -8.29 -13.74
CA PHE A 56 11.77 -8.56 -12.66
C PHE A 56 11.08 -8.53 -11.29
N GLU A 57 10.21 -7.54 -11.07
CA GLU A 57 9.50 -7.36 -9.79
C GLU A 57 8.35 -8.35 -9.61
N VAL A 58 7.62 -8.69 -10.67
CA VAL A 58 6.51 -9.66 -10.59
C VAL A 58 7.01 -11.04 -10.17
N GLN A 59 8.21 -11.45 -10.60
CA GLN A 59 8.82 -12.72 -10.16
C GLN A 59 9.14 -12.73 -8.64
N ARG A 60 9.34 -11.55 -8.04
CA ARG A 60 9.62 -11.40 -6.59
C ARG A 60 8.39 -11.07 -5.77
N MET A 61 7.27 -10.76 -6.41
CA MET A 61 6.03 -10.36 -5.75
C MET A 61 5.59 -11.38 -4.69
N CYS A 62 5.67 -12.67 -5.00
CA CYS A 62 5.39 -13.75 -4.03
C CYS A 62 6.29 -13.65 -2.79
N GLN A 63 7.57 -13.33 -2.96
CA GLN A 63 8.51 -13.16 -1.85
C GLN A 63 8.20 -11.91 -1.02
N TYR A 64 7.78 -10.80 -1.64
CA TYR A 64 7.39 -9.60 -0.89
C TYR A 64 6.19 -9.86 0.00
N TYR A 65 5.14 -10.49 -0.52
CA TYR A 65 3.95 -10.82 0.28
C TYR A 65 4.25 -11.86 1.36
N THR A 66 4.95 -12.95 1.00
CA THR A 66 5.25 -14.06 1.94
C THR A 66 6.15 -13.62 3.10
N ASN A 67 7.11 -12.72 2.84
CA ASN A 67 8.04 -12.23 3.86
C ASN A 67 7.60 -10.89 4.48
N SER A 68 6.38 -10.42 4.19
CA SER A 68 5.84 -9.22 4.83
C SER A 68 5.44 -9.52 6.27
N LEU A 69 5.61 -8.53 7.15
CA LEU A 69 5.10 -8.61 8.52
C LEU A 69 3.57 -8.72 8.54
N MET A 70 2.92 -8.05 7.59
CA MET A 70 1.49 -8.07 7.36
C MET A 70 1.19 -7.59 5.93
N THR A 71 0.05 -8.02 5.41
CA THR A 71 -0.49 -7.54 4.14
C THR A 71 -1.80 -6.81 4.39
N ILE A 72 -1.90 -5.57 3.91
CA ILE A 72 -3.10 -4.75 3.97
C ILE A 72 -3.82 -4.89 2.63
N SER A 73 -5.11 -5.20 2.64
CA SER A 73 -5.92 -5.32 1.44
C SER A 73 -7.21 -4.50 1.58
N GLU A 74 -7.56 -3.77 0.53
CA GLU A 74 -8.84 -3.09 0.39
C GLU A 74 -9.75 -4.01 -0.44
N VAL A 75 -10.91 -4.37 0.11
CA VAL A 75 -11.82 -5.38 -0.47
C VAL A 75 -13.18 -4.79 -0.84
N SER A 76 -13.47 -3.57 -0.39
CA SER A 76 -14.78 -2.92 -0.49
C SER A 76 -14.93 -2.02 -1.71
N SER A 77 -13.85 -1.65 -2.40
CA SER A 77 -13.88 -0.74 -3.53
C SER A 77 -13.15 -1.29 -4.75
N ALA A 78 -13.54 -0.81 -5.93
CA ALA A 78 -12.92 -1.20 -7.20
C ALA A 78 -11.64 -0.40 -7.52
N GLY A 79 -11.22 0.55 -6.68
CA GLY A 79 -10.11 1.45 -6.99
C GLY A 79 -9.53 2.17 -5.77
N GLY A 80 -8.35 2.77 -5.92
CA GLY A 80 -7.56 3.29 -4.80
C GLY A 80 -8.10 4.52 -4.05
N GLU A 81 -9.31 4.98 -4.38
CA GLU A 81 -9.97 6.12 -3.72
C GLU A 81 -11.01 5.70 -2.67
N GLY A 82 -11.29 4.40 -2.51
CA GLY A 82 -12.26 3.91 -1.51
C GLY A 82 -11.80 4.09 -0.06
N GLY A 83 -10.49 4.14 0.19
CA GLY A 83 -9.93 4.13 1.53
C GLY A 83 -9.97 2.74 2.19
N LEU A 84 -9.34 2.59 3.35
CA LEU A 84 -9.33 1.33 4.12
C LEU A 84 -10.37 1.30 5.24
N PHE A 85 -10.93 2.45 5.60
CA PHE A 85 -11.82 2.59 6.75
C PHE A 85 -13.26 2.74 6.29
N ALA A 86 -14.16 1.97 6.90
CA ALA A 86 -15.58 2.04 6.62
C ALA A 86 -16.13 3.44 6.94
N THR A 87 -16.90 4.01 6.01
CA THR A 87 -17.53 5.32 6.17
C THR A 87 -18.69 5.30 7.17
N ASN A 88 -19.23 4.11 7.47
CA ASN A 88 -20.30 3.89 8.45
C ASN A 88 -19.88 2.82 9.48
N PRO A 89 -19.25 3.22 10.59
CA PRO A 89 -18.78 2.29 11.64
C PRO A 89 -19.91 1.45 12.25
N GLY A 90 -21.15 1.95 12.24
CA GLY A 90 -22.30 1.26 12.83
C GLY A 90 -22.73 -0.03 12.11
N LEU A 91 -22.24 -0.30 10.90
CA LEU A 91 -22.52 -1.55 10.17
C LEU A 91 -21.47 -2.64 10.43
N THR A 92 -20.35 -2.32 11.06
CA THR A 92 -19.24 -3.26 11.28
C THR A 92 -18.87 -3.26 12.75
N SER A 93 -18.91 -4.43 13.39
CA SER A 93 -18.33 -4.57 14.73
C SER A 93 -16.82 -4.78 14.61
N PRO A 94 -15.97 -3.91 15.21
CA PRO A 94 -14.53 -4.13 15.20
C PRO A 94 -14.21 -5.40 16.01
N ILE A 95 -13.33 -6.23 15.46
CA ILE A 95 -12.81 -7.40 16.16
C ILE A 95 -11.44 -6.99 16.74
N PRO A 96 -11.26 -7.00 18.07
CA PRO A 96 -9.95 -6.79 18.66
C PRO A 96 -9.01 -7.91 18.23
N ILE A 97 -7.85 -7.54 17.70
CA ILE A 97 -6.79 -8.49 17.35
C ILE A 97 -5.57 -8.08 18.17
N GLU A 98 -5.04 -9.03 18.95
CA GLU A 98 -3.72 -8.85 19.56
C GLU A 98 -2.66 -9.08 18.49
N ILE A 99 -1.86 -8.06 18.24
CA ILE A 99 -0.77 -8.13 17.27
C ILE A 99 0.53 -8.12 18.07
N THR A 100 1.22 -9.25 18.09
CA THR A 100 2.55 -9.38 18.68
C THR A 100 3.56 -9.48 17.54
N PHE A 101 4.43 -8.48 17.44
CA PHE A 101 5.56 -8.54 16.54
C PHE A 101 6.75 -9.24 17.23
N PRO A 102 7.56 -10.03 16.50
CA PRO A 102 8.75 -10.67 17.05
C PRO A 102 9.82 -9.67 17.50
#